data_AF-A0A7C5IMI6-F1
#
_entry.id   AF-A0A7C5IMI6-F1
#
_cell.length_a   1.000
_cell.length_b   1.000
_cell.length_c   1.000
_cell.angle_alpha   90.00
_cell.angle_beta   90.00
_cell.angle_gamma   90.00
#
_symmetry.space_group_name_H-M   'P 1'
#
loop_
_entity.id
_entity.type
_entity.pdbx_description
1 polymer ?
#
loop_
_entity_poly.entity_id
_entity_poly.type
_entity_poly.pdbx_seq_one_letter_code
_entity_poly.pdbx_strand_id
1 'polypeptide(L)' 'MKKSIMTKFNWIFVILGVFVTYLGFFLISFITTNYDGFYAFISVLITVTGLVLVVIGLSVNFERTKE' A
#
# COMPACT_ATOMS: atom_id res chain seq x y z
N MET A 1 -7.68 -29.23 -6.67
CA MET A 1 -6.99 -28.59 -5.53
C MET A 1 -6.89 -27.10 -5.81
N LYS A 2 -7.46 -26.24 -4.97
CA LYS A 2 -7.48 -24.78 -5.19
C LYS A 2 -6.07 -24.24 -4.86
N LYS A 3 -5.21 -24.09 -5.88
CA LYS A 3 -3.90 -23.42 -5.74
C LYS A 3 -4.20 -21.96 -5.37
N SER A 4 -3.92 -21.57 -4.14
CA SER A 4 -4.02 -20.17 -3.74
C SER A 4 -2.97 -19.38 -4.53
N ILE A 5 -3.42 -18.43 -5.34
CA ILE A 5 -2.56 -17.57 -6.17
C ILE A 5 -1.64 -16.70 -5.28
N MET A 6 -2.07 -16.42 -4.04
CA MET A 6 -1.31 -15.61 -3.08
C MET A 6 -0.98 -16.40 -1.81
N THR A 7 0.24 -16.21 -1.32
CA THR A 7 0.68 -16.77 -0.04
C THR A 7 0.19 -15.94 1.14
N LYS A 8 0.26 -16.47 2.37
CA LYS A 8 -0.05 -15.70 3.59
C LYS A 8 0.83 -14.45 3.72
N PHE A 9 2.10 -14.53 3.33
CA PHE A 9 3.02 -13.38 3.35
C PHE A 9 2.60 -12.29 2.37
N ASN A 10 2.18 -12.66 1.15
CA ASN A 10 1.66 -11.71 0.17
C ASN A 10 0.45 -10.94 0.73
N TRP A 11 -0.46 -11.65 1.39
CA TRP A 11 -1.60 -11.03 2.06
C TRP A 11 -1.19 -10.07 3.18
N ILE A 12 -0.17 -10.41 3.98
CA ILE A 12 0.35 -9.51 5.01
C ILE A 12 0.88 -8.23 4.37
N PHE A 13 1.65 -8.32 3.29
CA PHE A 13 2.15 -7.13 2.57
C PHE A 13 1.01 -6.26 2.04
N VAL A 14 -0.05 -6.87 1.47
CA VAL A 14 -1.21 -6.13 0.99
C VAL A 14 -1.95 -5.44 2.13
N ILE A 15 -2.22 -6.14 3.23
CA ILE A 15 -2.93 -5.57 4.39
C ILE A 15 -2.12 -4.41 5.00
N LEU A 16 -0.81 -4.60 5.18
CA LEU A 16 0.07 -3.54 5.67
C LEU A 16 0.13 -2.36 4.71
N GLY A 17 0.25 -2.61 3.40
CA GLY A 17 0.26 -1.55 2.39
C GLY A 17 -1.04 -0.73 2.40
N VAL A 18 -2.20 -1.39 2.46
CA VAL A 18 -3.51 -0.72 2.58
C VAL A 18 -3.59 0.13 3.85
N PHE A 19 -3.12 -0.40 4.98
CA PHE A 19 -3.10 0.33 6.25
C PHE A 19 -2.22 1.58 6.18
N VAL A 20 -1.02 1.48 5.59
CA VAL A 20 -0.10 2.61 5.40
C VAL A 20 -0.70 3.65 4.44
N THR A 21 -1.33 3.23 3.34
CA THR A 21 -2.03 4.13 2.42
C THR A 21 -3.17 4.87 3.12
N TYR A 22 -3.94 4.17 3.97
CA TYR A 22 -5.00 4.80 4.77
C TYR A 22 -4.44 5.85 5.75
N LEU A 23 -3.32 5.57 6.42
CA LEU A 23 -2.63 6.56 7.26
C LEU A 23 -2.21 7.80 6.47
N GLY A 24 -1.64 7.60 5.27
CA GLY A 24 -1.28 8.71 4.38
C GLY A 24 -2.49 9.57 4.00
N PHE A 25 -3.60 8.94 3.62
CA PHE A 25 -4.87 9.63 3.32
C PHE A 25 -5.42 10.40 4.53
N PHE A 26 -5.38 9.80 5.73
CA PHE A 26 -5.82 10.46 6.95
C PHE A 26 -5.01 11.73 7.23
N LEU A 27 -3.69 11.69 7.03
CA LEU A 27 -2.83 12.86 7.21
C LEU A 27 -3.13 13.97 6.19
N ILE A 28 -3.47 13.63 4.95
CA ILE A 28 -3.91 14.61 3.94
C ILE A 28 -5.15 15.38 4.43
N SER A 29 -6.08 14.72 5.13
CA SER A 29 -7.28 15.37 5.67
C SER A 29 -6.98 16.45 6.73
N PHE A 30 -5.81 16.44 7.40
CA PHE A 30 -5.44 17.53 8.31
C PHE A 30 -4.89 18.75 7.58
N ILE A 31 -4.29 18.53 6.40
CA ILE A 31 -3.68 19.58 5.59
C ILE A 31 -4.72 20.48 4.96
N THR A 32 -5.90 19.94 4.61
CA THR A 32 -7.02 20.74 4.10
C THR A 32 -7.48 21.83 5.10
N THR A 33 -7.13 21.68 6.38
CA THR A 33 -7.47 22.63 7.44
C THR A 33 -6.31 23.56 7.79
N ASN A 34 -5.07 23.08 7.74
CA ASN A 34 -3.85 23.87 7.94
C ASN A 34 -2.80 23.46 6.92
N TYR A 35 -2.67 24.22 5.85
CA TYR A 35 -1.76 23.90 4.77
C TYR A 35 -0.31 24.19 5.18
N ASP A 36 0.43 23.11 5.47
CA ASP A 36 1.88 23.14 5.64
C ASP A 36 2.50 22.19 4.59
N GLY A 37 3.34 22.75 3.73
CA GLY A 37 3.96 22.05 2.61
C GLY A 37 4.83 20.86 3.03
N PHE A 38 5.45 20.90 4.21
CA PHE A 38 6.24 19.78 4.70
C PHE A 38 5.34 18.60 5.08
N TYR A 39 4.24 18.87 5.81
CA TYR A 39 3.26 17.83 6.13
C TYR A 39 2.59 17.26 4.88
N ALA A 40 2.34 18.08 3.85
CA ALA A 40 1.85 17.63 2.54
C ALA A 40 2.81 16.66 1.86
N PHE A 41 4.10 17.00 1.82
CA PHE A 41 5.11 16.13 1.27
C PHE A 41 5.16 14.77 2.01
N ILE A 42 5.18 14.79 3.35
CA ILE A 42 5.20 13.55 4.15
C ILE A 42 3.95 12.70 3.92
N SER A 43 2.76 13.32 3.86
CA SER A 43 1.50 12.59 3.68
C SER A 43 1.42 11.90 2.33
N VAL A 44 1.88 12.58 1.27
CA VAL A 44 1.98 11.98 -0.08
C VAL A 44 3.02 10.86 -0.10
N LEU A 45 4.19 11.05 0.53
CA LEU A 45 5.24 10.04 0.59
C LEU A 45 4.76 8.75 1.26
N ILE A 46 4.04 8.87 2.39
CA ILE A 46 3.44 7.73 3.11
C ILE A 46 2.42 7.01 2.21
N THR A 47 1.55 7.78 1.55
CA THR A 47 0.53 7.25 0.64
C THR A 47 1.16 6.42 -0.48
N VAL A 48 2.19 6.96 -1.15
CA VAL A 48 2.92 6.29 -2.23
C VAL A 48 3.64 5.04 -1.72
N THR A 49 4.27 5.11 -0.55
CA THR A 49 4.96 3.97 0.05
C THR A 49 3.99 2.82 0.36
N GLY A 50 2.80 3.13 0.89
CA GLY A 50 1.76 2.13 1.12
C GLY A 50 1.29 1.47 -0.18
N LEU A 51 1.11 2.24 -1.25
CA LEU A 51 0.74 1.71 -2.57
C LEU A 51 1.82 0.79 -3.14
N VAL A 52 3.10 1.16 -3.01
CA VAL A 52 4.22 0.31 -3.43
C VAL A 52 4.21 -1.03 -2.68
N LEU A 53 3.95 -1.03 -1.37
CA LEU A 53 3.82 -2.27 -0.60
C LEU A 53 2.66 -3.15 -1.09
N VAL A 54 1.51 -2.55 -1.43
CA VAL A 54 0.38 -3.29 -2.03
C VAL A 54 0.80 -3.92 -3.36
N VAL A 55 1.44 -3.15 -4.24
CA VAL A 55 1.89 -3.64 -5.55
C VAL A 55 2.89 -4.78 -5.39
N ILE A 56 3.85 -4.66 -4.46
CA ILE A 56 4.81 -5.73 -4.16
C ILE A 56 4.07 -6.96 -3.63
N GLY A 57 3.16 -6.80 -2.66
CA GLY A 57 2.39 -7.91 -2.09
C GLY A 57 1.55 -8.65 -3.14
N LEU A 58 0.98 -7.91 -4.09
CA LEU A 58 0.22 -8.48 -5.21
C LEU A 58 1.12 -9.11 -6.28
N SER A 59 2.33 -8.59 -6.50
CA SER A 59 3.21 -9.03 -7.61
C SER A 59 4.19 -10.14 -7.22
N VAL A 60 4.55 -10.23 -5.94
CA VAL A 60 5.48 -11.26 -5.44
C VAL A 60 4.83 -12.63 -5.54
N ASN A 61 5.55 -13.62 -6.09
CA ASN A 61 5.06 -14.99 -6.28
C ASN A 61 3.81 -15.11 -7.19
N PHE A 62 3.60 -14.18 -8.13
CA PHE A 62 2.73 -14.49 -9.26
C PHE A 62 3.38 -15.63 -10.04
N GLU A 63 3.01 -16.87 -9.72
CA GLU A 63 3.35 -18.02 -10.55
C GLU A 63 2.89 -17.66 -11.95
N ARG A 64 3.84 -17.46 -12.88
CA ARG A 64 3.52 -17.49 -14.31
C ARG A 64 2.77 -18.78 -14.51
N THR A 65 1.46 -18.68 -14.70
CA THR A 65 0.66 -19.76 -15.24
C THR A 65 1.28 -19.98 -16.61
N LYS A 66 2.23 -20.90 -16.69
CA LYS A 66 2.82 -21.34 -17.94
C LYS A 66 1.69 -22.03 -18.67
N GLU A 67 1.02 -21.28 -19.53
CA GLU A 67 0.33 -21.86 -20.69
C GLU A 67 1.34 -22.63 -21.54
#